data_AF-A0A743P1F3-F1
#
_entry.id   AF-A0A743P1F3-F1
#
_cell.length_a   1.000
_cell.length_b   1.000
_cell.length_c   1.000
_cell.angle_alpha   90.00
_cell.angle_beta   90.00
_cell.angle_gamma   90.00
#
_symmetry.space_group_name_H-M   'P 1'
#
loop_
_entity.id
_entity.type
_entity.pdbx_description
1 polymer ?
#
loop_
_entity_poly.entity_id
_entity_poly.type
_entity_poly.pdbx_seq_one_letter_code
_entity_poly.pdbx_strand_id
1 'polypeptide(L)' 'MKKPCRIEPFFISEEAEAELLAAGYVFEPPSHARTTSLPEILMGLTDDALAAWPNEMSSGEVMRRRHVTKAIAGALHGKN' A
#
# COMPACT_ATOMS: atom_id res chain seq x y z
N MET A 1 19.79 22.18 -22.97
CA MET A 1 19.22 20.84 -23.26
C MET A 1 18.12 20.56 -22.25
N LYS A 2 16.86 20.41 -22.68
CA LYS A 2 15.73 20.11 -21.78
C LYS A 2 15.82 18.65 -21.35
N LYS A 3 15.89 18.39 -20.04
CA LYS A 3 15.71 17.04 -19.48
C LYS A 3 14.23 16.67 -19.61
N PRO A 4 13.84 15.57 -20.26
CA PRO A 4 12.48 15.09 -20.13
C PRO A 4 12.31 14.52 -18.71
N CYS A 5 11.54 15.25 -17.90
CA CYS A 5 11.05 14.79 -16.60
C CYS A 5 9.61 14.32 -16.83
N ARG A 6 9.40 13.01 -16.93
CA ARG A 6 8.11 12.33 -16.72
C ARG A 6 8.34 10.82 -16.78
N ILE A 7 8.42 10.23 -15.59
CA ILE A 7 8.27 8.79 -15.38
C ILE A 7 6.75 8.53 -15.45
N GLU A 8 6.16 8.72 -16.63
CA GLU A 8 4.88 8.07 -16.88
C GLU A 8 5.15 6.56 -16.79
N PRO A 9 4.32 5.77 -16.09
CA PRO A 9 4.50 4.33 -16.08
C PRO A 9 4.59 3.89 -17.54
N PHE A 10 5.70 3.27 -17.94
CA PHE A 10 5.86 2.77 -19.29
C PHE A 10 4.87 1.63 -19.48
N PHE A 11 3.66 1.95 -19.92
CA PHE A 11 2.81 0.99 -20.57
C PHE A 11 3.43 0.79 -21.95
N ILE A 12 4.00 -0.39 -22.17
CA ILE A 12 4.36 -0.82 -23.52
C ILE A 12 3.11 -0.77 -24.38
N SER A 13 3.20 -0.12 -25.54
CA SER A 13 2.14 -0.16 -26.55
C SER A 13 2.09 -1.56 -27.17
N GLU A 14 0.95 -1.93 -27.76
CA GLU A 14 0.78 -3.25 -28.42
C GLU A 14 1.83 -3.47 -29.52
N GLU A 15 2.23 -2.42 -30.24
CA GLU A 15 3.29 -2.47 -31.26
C GLU A 15 4.66 -2.76 -30.64
N ALA A 16 5.01 -2.08 -29.54
CA ALA A 16 6.26 -2.31 -28.82
C ALA A 16 6.29 -3.71 -28.17
N GLU A 17 5.16 -4.20 -27.68
CA GLU A 17 5.02 -5.56 -27.16
C GLU A 17 5.25 -6.60 -28.28
N ALA A 18 4.66 -6.40 -29.46
CA ALA A 18 4.82 -7.30 -30.61
C ALA A 18 6.28 -7.36 -31.09
N GLU A 19 6.99 -6.23 -31.15
CA GLU A 19 8.41 -6.18 -31.48
C GLU A 19 9.26 -6.93 -30.45
N LEU A 20 8.96 -6.76 -29.15
CA LEU A 20 9.69 -7.42 -28.07
C LEU A 20 9.44 -8.93 -28.08
N LEU A 21 8.20 -9.37 -28.30
CA LEU A 21 7.86 -10.78 -28.47
C LEU A 21 8.57 -11.39 -29.70
N ALA A 22 8.60 -10.68 -30.83
CA ALA A 22 9.31 -11.13 -32.04
C ALA A 22 10.83 -11.21 -31.84
N ALA A 23 11.40 -10.36 -30.98
CA ALA A 23 12.79 -10.40 -30.56
C ALA A 23 13.08 -11.49 -29.49
N GLY A 24 12.07 -12.23 -29.04
CA GLY A 24 12.20 -13.32 -28.08
C GLY A 24 12.13 -12.91 -26.61
N TYR A 25 11.67 -11.70 -26.29
CA TYR A 25 11.38 -11.31 -24.91
C TYR A 25 10.09 -11.97 -24.41
N VAL A 26 10.09 -12.38 -23.15
CA VAL A 26 8.94 -13.00 -22.49
C VAL A 26 8.46 -12.10 -21.35
N PHE A 27 7.19 -11.73 -21.38
CA PHE A 27 6.54 -10.99 -20.31
C PHE A 27 5.80 -11.96 -19.38
N GLU A 28 6.54 -12.56 -18.43
CA GLU A 28 5.89 -13.33 -17.38
C GLU A 28 5.36 -12.39 -16.30
N PRO A 29 4.06 -12.45 -15.95
CA PRO A 29 3.59 -11.78 -14.76
C PRO A 29 4.39 -12.32 -13.57
N PRO A 30 4.88 -11.46 -12.66
CA PRO A 30 5.63 -11.92 -11.50
C PRO A 30 4.85 -13.04 -10.80
N SER A 31 5.52 -14.12 -10.38
CA SER A 31 4.90 -15.35 -9.84
C SER A 31 4.16 -15.18 -8.50
N HIS A 32 3.77 -13.95 -8.15
CA HIS A 32 3.13 -13.51 -6.92
C HIS A 32 4.07 -13.52 -5.71
N ALA A 33 5.05 -12.62 -5.71
CA ALA A 33 5.39 -11.95 -4.46
C ALA A 33 4.26 -10.93 -4.18
N ARG A 34 3.19 -11.34 -3.49
CA ARG A 34 2.23 -10.36 -2.95
C ARG A 34 3.02 -9.46 -2.01
N THR A 35 3.14 -8.19 -2.33
CA THR A 35 3.60 -7.20 -1.37
C THR A 35 2.60 -7.21 -0.20
N THR A 36 3.10 -7.19 1.03
CA THR A 36 2.25 -7.11 2.23
C THR A 36 1.24 -5.99 2.05
N SER A 37 -0.02 -6.26 2.38
CA SER A 37 -1.07 -5.27 2.17
C SER A 37 -0.83 -4.06 3.07
N LEU A 38 -1.16 -2.86 2.60
CA LEU A 38 -1.01 -1.64 3.39
C LEU A 38 -1.66 -1.76 4.79
N PRO A 39 -2.88 -2.32 4.95
CA PRO A 39 -3.47 -2.53 6.27
C PRO A 39 -2.63 -3.42 7.19
N GLU A 40 -2.04 -4.50 6.67
CA GLU A 40 -1.15 -5.38 7.46
C GLU A 40 0.13 -4.64 7.88
N ILE A 41 0.70 -3.82 6.99
CA ILE A 41 1.87 -3.00 7.32
C ILE A 41 1.53 -2.02 8.45
N LEU A 42 0.43 -1.26 8.31
CA LEU A 42 0.02 -0.25 9.27
C LEU A 42 -0.35 -0.85 10.63
N MET A 43 -0.94 -2.04 10.64
CA MET A 43 -1.26 -2.76 11.87
C MET A 43 0.00 -3.14 12.66
N GLY A 44 1.10 -3.43 11.97
CA GLY A 44 2.39 -3.76 12.59
C GLY A 44 3.19 -2.57 13.13
N LEU A 45 2.77 -1.33 12.84
CA LEU A 45 3.49 -0.13 13.27
C LEU A 45 3.20 0.23 14.73
N THR A 46 4.22 0.77 15.40
CA THR A 46 4.05 1.48 16.68
C THR A 46 3.20 2.74 16.48
N ASP A 47 2.60 3.26 17.55
CA ASP A 47 1.77 4.46 17.46
C ASP A 47 2.57 5.67 16.94
N ASP A 48 3.82 5.85 17.38
CA ASP A 48 4.70 6.93 16.91
C ASP A 48 5.06 6.77 15.43
N ALA A 49 5.35 5.54 14.98
CA ALA A 49 5.63 5.26 13.58
C ALA A 49 4.38 5.49 12.72
N LEU A 50 3.19 5.08 13.20
CA LEU A 50 1.93 5.30 12.52
C LEU A 50 1.57 6.80 12.44
N ALA A 51 1.91 7.59 13.45
CA ALA A 51 1.68 9.05 13.46
C ALA A 51 2.50 9.80 12.41
N ALA A 52 3.65 9.25 11.99
CA ALA A 52 4.47 9.81 10.91
C ALA A 52 3.90 9.51 9.50
N TRP A 53 2.94 8.59 9.37
CA TRP A 53 2.34 8.24 8.08
C TRP A 53 1.28 9.25 7.63
N PRO A 54 1.14 9.50 6.31
CA PRO A 54 0.12 10.40 5.78
C PRO A 54 -1.28 10.01 6.24
N ASN A 55 -2.05 11.00 6.71
CA ASN A 55 -3.39 10.78 7.27
C ASN A 55 -4.34 10.04 6.30
N GLU A 56 -4.26 10.33 5.01
CA GLU A 56 -5.05 9.64 3.96
C GLU A 56 -4.89 8.11 4.01
N MET A 57 -3.69 7.65 4.38
CA MET A 57 -3.34 6.23 4.43
C MET A 57 -3.50 5.63 5.83
N SER A 58 -3.21 6.40 6.89
CA SER A 58 -3.20 5.89 8.28
C SER A 58 -4.53 6.07 9.03
N SER A 59 -5.43 6.96 8.57
CA SER A 59 -6.69 7.30 9.23
C SER A 59 -7.55 6.08 9.59
N GLY A 60 -7.65 5.11 8.68
CA GLY A 60 -8.41 3.88 8.91
C GLY A 60 -7.87 3.07 10.09
N GLU A 61 -6.56 2.89 10.18
CA GLU A 61 -5.92 2.15 11.27
C GLU A 61 -5.99 2.93 12.60
N VAL A 62 -5.79 4.25 12.55
CA VAL A 62 -5.92 5.14 13.73
C VAL A 62 -7.35 5.06 14.30
N MET A 63 -8.37 5.13 13.44
CA MET A 63 -9.76 5.01 13.85
C MET A 63 -10.07 3.63 14.44
N ARG A 64 -9.54 2.56 13.81
CA ARG A 64 -9.67 1.18 14.33
C ARG A 64 -9.10 1.06 15.74
N ARG A 65 -7.87 1.54 15.99
CA ARG A 65 -7.24 1.52 17.32
C ARG A 65 -8.06 2.30 18.35
N ARG A 66 -8.56 3.49 18.00
CA ARG A 66 -9.43 4.29 18.89
C ARG A 66 -10.71 3.56 19.28
N HIS A 67 -11.36 2.89 18.33
CA HIS A 67 -12.57 2.10 18.61
C HIS A 67 -12.29 0.93 19.56
N VAL A 68 -11.17 0.22 19.36
CA VAL A 68 -10.75 -0.87 20.25
C VAL A 68 -10.49 -0.35 21.67
N THR A 69 -9.71 0.72 21.81
CA THR A 69 -9.42 1.32 23.13
C THR A 69 -10.69 1.79 23.83
N LYS A 70 -11.62 2.42 23.10
CA LYS A 70 -12.92 2.85 23.64
C LYS A 70 -13.77 1.67 24.10
N ALA A 71 -13.81 0.58 23.33
CA ALA A 71 -14.53 -0.62 23.69
C ALA A 71 -13.97 -1.27 24.97
N ILE A 72 -12.64 -1.34 25.08
CA ILE A 72 -11.96 -1.87 26.27
C ILE A 72 -12.25 -1.00 27.50
N ALA A 73 -12.14 0.32 27.37
CA ALA A 73 -12.43 1.25 28.48
C ALA A 73 -13.89 1.15 28.95
N GLY A 74 -14.85 1.02 28.03
CA GLY A 74 -16.25 0.81 28.34
C GLY A 74 -16.52 -0.53 29.04
N ALA A 75 -15.84 -1.60 28.63
CA ALA A 75 -15.94 -2.91 29.28
C ALA A 75 -15.37 -2.92 30.72
N LEU A 76 -14.37 -2.09 31.00
CA LEU A 76 -13.79 -1.93 32.34
C LEU A 76 -14.66 -1.09 33.27
N HIS A 77 -15.35 -0.06 32.76
CA HIS A 77 -16.24 0.79 33.56
C HIS A 77 -17.68 0.26 33.70
N GLY A 78 -18.07 -0.75 32.92
CA GLY A 78 -19.43 -1.33 32.91
C GLY A 78 -19.73 -2.38 33.98
N LYS A 79 -18.98 -2.41 35.09
CA LYS A 79 -19.32 -3.23 36.27
C LYS A 79 -19.78 -2.31 37.40
N ASN A 80 -21.09 -2.06 37.46
CA ASN A 80 -21.90 -1.83 38.66
C ASN A 80 -23.37 -1.73 38.27
#